data_AF-A0A254QRS5-F1
#
_entry.id   AF-A0A254QRS5-F1
#
_cell.length_a   1.000
_cell.length_b   1.000
_cell.length_c   1.000
_cell.angle_alpha   90.00
_cell.angle_beta   90.00
_cell.angle_gamma   90.00
#
_symmetry.space_group_name_H-M   'P 1'
#
loop_
_entity.id
_entity.type
_entity.pdbx_description
1 polymer ?
#
loop_
_entity_poly.entity_id
_entity_poly.type
_entity_poly.pdbx_seq_one_letter_code
_entity_poly.pdbx_strand_id
1 'polypeptide(L)' 'MERIAILDLGGGKKYPYASLDDAKAAWLQILPRNHSAIIDVYPPVGTAGVLISYRFDVEGMGWAQVR' A
#
# COMPACT_ATOMS: atom_id res chain seq x y z
N MET A 1 13.18 10.25 -4.03
CA MET A 1 12.81 9.40 -2.89
C MET A 1 12.56 8.02 -3.44
N GLU A 2 13.46 7.06 -3.24
CA GLU A 2 13.17 5.68 -3.62
C GLU A 2 12.44 5.00 -2.46
N ARG A 3 11.10 4.92 -2.55
CA ARG A 3 10.30 3.93 -1.83
C ARG A 3 9.19 3.49 -2.77
N ILE A 4 9.35 2.33 -3.38
CA ILE A 4 8.38 1.81 -4.36
C ILE A 4 7.21 1.24 -3.59
N ALA A 5 6.01 1.79 -3.76
CA ALA A 5 4.79 1.26 -3.14
C ALA A 5 3.99 0.47 -4.17
N ILE A 6 3.45 -0.68 -3.80
CA ILE A 6 2.58 -1.51 -4.62
C ILE A 6 1.22 -1.57 -3.95
N LEU A 7 0.19 -1.01 -4.58
CA LEU A 7 -1.20 -1.16 -4.16
C LEU A 7 -1.75 -2.47 -4.75
N ASP A 8 -2.09 -3.41 -3.90
CA ASP A 8 -2.84 -4.62 -4.24
C ASP A 8 -4.30 -4.42 -3.82
N LEU A 9 -5.20 -4.39 -4.80
CA LEU A 9 -6.64 -4.29 -4.57
C LEU A 9 -7.29 -5.68 -4.33
N GLY A 10 -6.51 -6.74 -4.25
CA GLY A 10 -7.01 -8.11 -4.28
C GLY A 10 -7.36 -8.56 -5.71
N GLY A 11 -7.57 -9.87 -5.87
CA GLY A 11 -7.85 -10.46 -7.18
C GLY A 11 -6.66 -10.47 -8.16
N GLY A 12 -5.44 -10.28 -7.64
CA GLY A 12 -4.20 -10.41 -8.42
C GLY A 12 -3.79 -9.16 -9.21
N LYS A 13 -4.53 -8.05 -9.10
CA LYS A 13 -4.17 -6.78 -9.74
C LYS A 13 -3.33 -5.92 -8.79
N LYS A 14 -2.11 -5.61 -9.23
CA LYS A 14 -1.13 -4.82 -8.48
C LYS A 14 -0.74 -3.57 -9.25
N TYR A 15 -0.70 -2.42 -8.57
CA TYR A 15 -0.44 -1.12 -9.17
C TYR A 15 0.77 -0.47 -8.48
N PRO A 16 1.87 -0.23 -9.21
CA PRO A 16 3.05 0.43 -8.64
C PRO A 16 2.87 1.94 -8.54
N TYR A 17 3.43 2.52 -7.47
CA TYR A 17 3.43 3.95 -7.15
C TYR A 17 4.80 4.39 -6.63
N ALA A 18 5.09 5.68 -6.80
CA ALA A 18 6.36 6.28 -6.39
C ALA A 18 6.50 6.45 -4.86
N SER A 19 5.39 6.38 -4.12
CA SER A 19 5.36 6.51 -2.66
C SER A 19 4.12 5.86 -2.04
N LEU A 20 4.16 5.64 -0.72
CA LEU A 20 3.00 5.18 0.06
C LEU A 20 1.82 6.16 -0.05
N ASP A 21 2.09 7.46 -0.01
CA ASP A 21 1.05 8.48 -0.03
C ASP A 21 0.35 8.53 -1.40
N ASP A 22 1.09 8.35 -2.49
CA ASP A 22 0.51 8.22 -3.83
C ASP A 22 -0.39 6.99 -3.95
N ALA A 23 0.03 5.85 -3.38
CA ALA A 23 -0.77 4.63 -3.36
C ALA A 23 -2.07 4.80 -2.54
N LYS A 24 -2.00 5.48 -1.39
CA LYS A 24 -3.18 5.80 -0.56
C LYS A 24 -4.12 6.75 -1.27
N ALA A 25 -3.59 7.80 -1.92
CA ALA A 25 -4.37 8.75 -2.69
C ALA A 25 -5.07 8.07 -3.88
N ALA A 26 -4.38 7.18 -4.58
CA ALA A 26 -4.96 6.41 -5.68
C ALA A 26 -6.04 5.43 -5.19
N TRP A 27 -5.84 4.75 -4.05
CA TRP A 27 -6.86 3.88 -3.46
C TRP A 27 -8.17 4.64 -3.18
N LEU A 28 -8.09 5.85 -2.61
CA LEU A 28 -9.25 6.72 -2.36
C LEU A 28 -10.02 7.04 -3.65
N GLN A 29 -9.33 7.20 -4.78
CA GLN A 29 -9.94 7.53 -6.07
C GLN A 29 -10.50 6.31 -6.80
N ILE A 30 -9.85 5.15 -6.69
CA ILE A 30 -10.17 3.98 -7.53
C ILE A 30 -11.36 3.21 -6.97
N LEU A 31 -11.41 2.91 -5.67
CA LEU A 31 -12.49 2.12 -5.05
C LEU A 31 -12.45 2.23 -3.52
N PRO A 32 -13.14 3.22 -2.91
CA PRO A 32 -13.27 3.31 -1.44
C PRO A 32 -14.02 2.11 -0.82
N ARG A 33 -14.59 1.21 -1.64
CA ARG A 33 -15.31 0.01 -1.19
C ARG A 33 -14.42 -1.23 -1.05
N ASN A 34 -13.15 -1.15 -1.44
CA ASN A 34 -12.26 -2.30 -1.38
C ASN A 34 -11.48 -2.31 -0.07
N HIS A 35 -12.09 -2.91 0.94
CA HIS A 35 -11.58 -3.04 2.31
C HIS A 35 -10.47 -4.09 2.45
N SER A 36 -10.17 -4.82 1.37
CA SER A 36 -9.10 -5.82 1.32
C SER A 36 -7.81 -5.28 0.71
N ALA A 37 -7.72 -3.97 0.48
CA ALA A 37 -6.55 -3.36 -0.13
C ALA A 37 -5.33 -3.45 0.78
N ILE A 38 -4.19 -3.77 0.17
CA ILE A 38 -2.87 -3.85 0.81
C ILE A 38 -1.92 -2.92 0.05
N ILE A 39 -1.05 -2.21 0.77
CA ILE A 39 0.05 -1.45 0.17
C ILE A 39 1.37 -2.02 0.69
N ASP A 40 2.16 -2.56 -0.23
CA ASP A 40 3.50 -3.09 0.02
C ASP A 40 4.55 -2.04 -0.34
N VAL A 41 5.38 -1.64 0.62
CA VAL A 41 6.44 -0.62 0.42
C VAL A 41 7.81 -1.28 0.44
N TYR A 42 8.56 -1.06 -0.64
CA TYR A 42 9.94 -1.48 -0.82
C TYR A 42 10.87 -0.29 -0.59
N PRO A 43 11.52 -0.19 0.58
CA PRO A 43 12.50 0.84 0.87
C PRO A 43 13.77 0.68 0.02
N PRO A 44 14.55 1.76 -0.14
CA PRO A 44 15.71 1.74 -1.02
C PRO A 44 16.84 0.87 -0.49
N VAL A 45 17.75 0.51 -1.40
CA VAL A 45 18.88 -0.40 -1.17
C VAL A 45 19.73 0.08 0.01
N GLY A 46 19.80 -0.72 1.07
CA GLY A 46 20.48 -0.40 2.33
C GLY A 46 19.74 -0.95 3.56
N THR A 47 18.42 -1.05 3.49
CA THR A 47 17.59 -1.86 4.39
C THR A 47 17.31 -3.19 3.72
N ALA A 48 18.19 -4.17 3.93
CA ALA A 48 18.11 -5.50 3.31
C ALA A 48 16.68 -6.08 3.37
N GLY A 49 15.98 -6.12 2.22
CA GLY A 49 14.76 -6.91 2.02
C GLY A 49 13.55 -6.60 2.91
N VAL A 50 13.50 -5.45 3.59
CA VAL A 50 12.39 -5.14 4.50
C VAL A 50 11.16 -4.71 3.70
N LEU A 51 10.19 -5.63 3.58
CA LEU A 51 8.87 -5.32 3.08
C LEU A 51 8.02 -4.75 4.21
N ILE A 52 7.53 -3.52 4.04
CA ILE A 52 6.55 -2.94 4.97
C ILE A 52 5.18 -3.01 4.33
N SER A 53 4.23 -3.68 4.98
CA SER A 53 2.87 -3.84 4.43
C SER A 53 1.86 -3.06 5.26
N TYR A 54 0.97 -2.35 4.57
CA TYR A 54 -0.16 -1.64 5.15
C TYR A 54 -1.46 -2.25 4.67
N ARG A 55 -2.43 -2.40 5.55
CA ARG A 55 -3.81 -2.81 5.21
C ARG A 55 -4.77 -1.70 5.60
N PHE A 56 -5.80 -1.50 4.79
CA PHE A 56 -6.89 -0.62 5.19
C PHE A 56 -7.74 -1.29 6.28
N ASP A 57 -7.80 -0.64 7.44
CA ASP A 57 -8.68 -0.99 8.55
C ASP A 57 -9.98 -0.18 8.44
N VAL A 58 -11.09 -0.90 8.32
CA VAL A 58 -12.43 -0.33 8.20
C VAL A 58 -12.92 0.19 9.55
N GLU A 59 -12.56 -0.48 10.65
CA GLU A 59 -13.02 -0.12 11.99
C GLU A 59 -12.36 1.20 12.43
N GLY A 60 -11.06 1.33 12.22
CA GLY A 60 -10.30 2.57 12.46
C GLY A 60 -10.41 3.61 11.34
N MET A 61 -11.09 3.32 10.23
CA MET A 61 -11.12 4.13 9.00
C MET A 61 -9.73 4.65 8.58
N GLY A 62 -8.74 3.77 8.55
CA GLY A 62 -7.35 4.17 8.36
C GLY A 62 -6.44 3.06 7.86
N TRP A 63 -5.19 3.40 7.54
CA TRP A 63 -4.19 2.41 7.15
C TRP A 63 -3.39 1.95 8.37
N ALA A 64 -3.41 0.65 8.64
CA ALA A 64 -2.63 0.02 9.70
C ALA A 64 -1.42 -0.72 9.09
N GLN A 65 -0.25 -0.58 9.70
CA GLN A 65 0.90 -1.42 9.36
C GLN A 65 0.65 -2.84 9.90
N VAL A 66 0.81 -3.85 9.05
CA VAL A 66 0.53 -5.25 9.38
C VAL A 66 1.76 -6.17 9.29
N ARG A 67 2.85 -5.70 8.67
CA ARG A 67 4.14 -6.39 8.60
C ARG A 67 5.27 -5.38 8.52
#